data_AF-A0A943NIT0-F1
#
_entry.id   AF-A0A943NIT0-F1
#
_cell.length_a   1.000
_cell.length_b   1.000
_cell.length_c   1.000
_cell.angle_alpha   90.00
_cell.angle_beta   90.00
_cell.angle_gamma   90.00
#
_symmetry.space_group_name_H-M   'P 1'
#
loop_
_entity.id
_entity.type
_entity.pdbx_description
1 polymer ?
#
loop_
_entity_poly.entity_id
_entity_poly.type
_entity_poly.pdbx_seq_one_letter_code
_entity_poly.pdbx_strand_id
1 'polypeptide(L)'
;DNIAAVNEAVTIPVLRPLIGSDKQEIIRRAQDINTFDISTRTAPDCCTLFMPRRPETHARMREVLEAWNSFDHEAMIDDLMQHIEYIDFSQCPSYKPPKTLAARHKELAPAEFITD
;
A
#
# COMPACT_ATOMS: atom_id res chain seq x y z
N ASP A 1 18.68 7.49 2.05
CA ASP A 1 19.14 6.56 1.00
C ASP A 1 18.04 5.62 0.55
N ASN A 2 17.50 4.74 1.40
CA ASN A 2 16.48 3.78 0.99
C ASN A 2 15.21 4.41 0.36
N ILE A 3 14.72 5.51 0.92
CA ILE A 3 13.57 6.24 0.34
C ILE A 3 13.87 6.73 -1.09
N ALA A 4 15.10 7.19 -1.33
CA ALA A 4 15.52 7.64 -2.66
C ALA A 4 15.67 6.44 -3.60
N ALA A 5 16.29 5.36 -3.15
CA ALA A 5 16.46 4.14 -3.95
C ALA A 5 15.13 3.55 -4.45
N VAL A 6 14.09 3.56 -3.61
CA VAL A 6 12.74 3.11 -4.03
C VAL A 6 12.08 4.12 -4.99
N ASN A 7 12.32 5.42 -4.81
CA ASN A 7 11.78 6.45 -5.71
C ASN A 7 12.32 6.36 -7.14
N GLU A 8 13.54 5.85 -7.34
CA GLU A 8 14.13 5.68 -8.68
C GLU A 8 13.26 4.79 -9.60
N ALA A 9 12.40 3.94 -9.03
CA ALA A 9 11.52 3.07 -9.80
C ALA A 9 10.35 3.80 -10.50
N VAL A 10 10.06 5.06 -10.14
CA VAL A 10 8.89 5.79 -10.66
C VAL A 10 9.24 7.21 -11.10
N THR A 11 8.62 7.66 -12.20
CA THR A 11 8.80 9.03 -12.71
C THR A 11 7.75 10.02 -12.17
N ILE A 12 6.70 9.50 -11.53
CA ILE A 12 5.61 10.31 -10.98
C ILE A 12 5.93 10.79 -9.55
N PRO A 13 5.40 11.95 -9.12
CA PRO A 13 5.61 12.42 -7.76
C PRO A 13 5.00 11.47 -6.71
N VAL A 14 5.81 11.04 -5.73
CA VAL A 14 5.36 10.24 -4.59
C VAL A 14 5.16 11.14 -3.37
N LEU A 15 3.91 11.45 -3.05
CA LEU A 15 3.54 12.24 -1.88
C LEU A 15 3.69 11.39 -0.61
N ARG A 16 4.37 11.93 0.41
CA ARG A 16 4.59 11.26 1.70
C ARG A 16 4.07 12.14 2.85
N PRO A 17 2.73 12.20 3.06
CA PRO A 17 2.13 13.14 4.02
C PRO A 17 2.63 12.99 5.46
N LEU A 18 3.14 11.81 5.82
CA LEU A 18 3.60 11.49 7.17
C LEU A 18 5.13 11.59 7.35
N ILE A 19 5.89 12.03 6.33
CA ILE A 19 7.37 11.99 6.35
C ILE A 19 7.99 12.82 7.48
N GLY A 20 7.29 13.86 7.93
CA GLY A 20 7.71 14.74 9.02
C GLY A 20 6.96 14.54 10.33
N SER A 21 6.05 13.56 10.41
CA SER A 21 5.26 13.29 11.61
C SER A 21 5.92 12.24 12.48
N ASP A 22 5.82 12.41 13.80
CA ASP A 22 6.22 11.36 14.73
C ASP A 22 5.13 10.28 14.87
N LYS A 23 5.49 9.17 15.52
CA LYS A 23 4.58 8.03 15.68
C LYS A 23 3.35 8.37 16.54
N GLN A 24 3.49 9.20 17.56
CA GLN A 24 2.38 9.58 18.46
C GLN A 24 1.39 10.50 17.74
N GLU A 25 1.87 11.41 16.90
CA GLU A 25 1.03 12.24 16.04
C GLU A 25 0.23 11.40 15.05
N ILE A 26 0.88 10.41 14.41
CA ILE A 26 0.21 9.49 13.48
C ILE A 26 -0.88 8.68 14.21
N ILE A 27 -0.57 8.15 15.39
CA ILE A 27 -1.53 7.38 16.20
C ILE A 27 -2.71 8.24 16.60
N ARG A 28 -2.48 9.45 17.12
CA ARG A 28 -3.55 10.37 17.51
C ARG A 28 -4.45 10.69 16.32
N ARG A 29 -3.85 11.01 15.17
CA ARG A 29 -4.62 11.28 13.94
C ARG A 29 -5.44 10.07 13.49
N ALA A 30 -4.90 8.85 13.61
CA ALA A 30 -5.61 7.62 13.30
C ALA A 30 -6.79 7.37 14.24
N GLN A 31 -6.70 7.75 15.51
CA GLN A 31 -7.80 7.72 16.47
C GLN A 31 -8.86 8.78 16.11
N ASP A 32 -8.44 10.01 15.78
CA ASP A 32 -9.34 11.10 15.40
C ASP A 32 -10.20 10.76 14.16
N ILE A 33 -9.69 9.95 13.25
CA ILE A 33 -10.41 9.48 12.04
C ILE A 33 -10.95 8.05 12.17
N ASN A 34 -10.93 7.46 13.37
CA ASN A 34 -11.46 6.13 13.68
C ASN A 34 -10.85 4.97 12.86
N THR A 35 -9.57 5.06 12.44
CA THR A 35 -8.87 3.98 11.72
C THR A 35 -7.94 3.16 12.60
N PHE A 36 -7.65 3.61 13.82
CA PHE A 36 -6.68 2.98 14.72
C PHE A 36 -7.04 1.52 15.06
N ASP A 37 -8.28 1.25 15.46
CA ASP A 37 -8.70 -0.08 15.92
C ASP A 37 -8.73 -1.12 14.79
N ILE A 38 -8.91 -0.69 13.54
CA ILE A 38 -8.82 -1.56 12.38
C ILE A 38 -7.34 -1.81 12.03
N SER A 39 -6.52 -0.76 12.06
CA SER A 39 -5.11 -0.81 11.63
C SER A 39 -4.22 -1.62 12.59
N THR A 40 -4.65 -1.82 13.84
CA THR A 40 -3.89 -2.55 14.87
C THR A 40 -4.26 -4.02 15.00
N ARG A 41 -5.23 -4.51 14.22
CA ARG A 41 -5.66 -5.91 14.25
C ARG A 41 -4.54 -6.82 13.73
N THR A 42 -4.35 -7.96 14.40
CA THR A 42 -3.45 -9.01 13.90
C THR A 42 -3.99 -9.59 12.60
N ALA A 43 -3.28 -9.37 11.50
CA ALA A 43 -3.54 -10.00 10.22
C ALA A 43 -2.41 -10.99 9.89
N PRO A 44 -2.67 -12.01 9.04
CA PRO A 44 -1.60 -12.83 8.46
C PRO A 44 -0.73 -11.92 7.59
N ASP A 45 0.35 -11.41 8.19
CA ASP A 45 1.19 -10.42 7.54
C ASP A 45 2.25 -11.14 6.72
N CYS A 46 2.22 -10.93 5.39
CA CYS A 46 3.25 -11.43 4.49
C CYS A 46 4.64 -10.92 4.89
N CYS A 47 4.71 -9.80 5.61
CA CYS A 47 5.95 -9.26 6.16
C CYS A 47 6.67 -10.28 7.03
N THR A 48 5.99 -11.09 7.84
CA THR A 48 6.69 -12.09 8.68
C THR A 48 7.36 -13.21 7.87
N LEU A 49 6.82 -13.54 6.69
CA LEU A 49 7.36 -14.56 5.80
C LEU A 49 8.56 -14.05 5.00
N PHE A 50 8.56 -12.77 4.62
CA PHE A 50 9.56 -12.19 3.73
C PHE A 50 10.52 -11.22 4.43
N MET A 51 10.35 -10.92 5.72
CA MET A 51 11.24 -10.03 6.48
C MET A 51 12.65 -10.62 6.53
N PRO A 52 13.67 -9.95 5.97
CA PRO A 52 15.04 -10.39 6.14
C PRO A 52 15.45 -10.24 7.60
N ARG A 53 16.26 -11.18 8.12
CA ARG A 53 16.77 -11.11 9.50
C ARG A 53 17.60 -9.85 9.78
N ARG A 54 18.21 -9.27 8.74
CA ARG A 54 19.04 -8.06 8.79
C ARG A 54 18.70 -7.17 7.59
N PRO A 55 17.77 -6.21 7.75
CA PRO A 55 17.43 -5.28 6.68
C PRO A 55 18.59 -4.32 6.41
N GLU A 56 18.84 -4.02 5.14
CA GLU A 56 19.83 -3.02 4.71
C GLU A 56 19.28 -1.61 4.96
N THR A 57 20.04 -0.75 5.65
CA THR A 57 19.64 0.62 5.99
C THR A 57 20.20 1.66 5.02
N HIS A 58 21.18 1.27 4.20
CA HIS A 58 21.80 2.09 3.16
C HIS A 58 21.88 1.32 1.84
N ALA A 59 20.79 1.36 1.07
CA ALA A 59 20.66 0.70 -0.21
C ALA A 59 21.70 1.21 -1.22
N ARG A 60 22.34 0.27 -1.92
CA ARG A 60 23.24 0.54 -3.03
C ARG A 60 22.53 0.24 -4.33
N MET A 61 22.33 1.27 -5.17
CA MET A 61 21.55 1.11 -6.41
C MET A 61 22.05 0.01 -7.33
N ARG A 62 23.36 -0.23 -7.39
CA ARG A 62 23.92 -1.36 -8.14
C ARG A 62 23.35 -2.70 -7.68
N GLU A 63 23.35 -2.96 -6.38
CA GLU A 63 22.90 -4.22 -5.79
C GLU A 63 21.37 -4.36 -5.93
N VAL A 64 20.64 -3.25 -5.80
CA VAL A 64 19.18 -3.20 -6.03
C VAL A 64 18.85 -3.57 -7.48
N LEU A 65 19.56 -2.99 -8.46
CA LEU A 65 19.33 -3.25 -9.89
C LEU A 65 19.75 -4.67 -10.29
N GLU A 66 20.82 -5.20 -9.70
CA GLU A 66 21.24 -6.60 -9.90
C GLU A 66 20.16 -7.57 -9.40
N ALA A 67 19.63 -7.33 -8.20
CA ALA A 67 18.53 -8.12 -7.66
C ALA A 67 17.24 -7.96 -8.48
N TRP A 68 16.91 -6.74 -8.89
CA TRP A 68 15.78 -6.46 -9.78
C TRP A 68 15.92 -7.29 -11.05
N ASN A 69 16.99 -7.13 -11.82
CA ASN A 69 17.16 -7.81 -13.11
C ASN A 69 17.28 -9.36 -13.03
N SER A 70 17.27 -9.96 -11.84
CA SER A 70 17.25 -11.41 -11.66
C SER A 70 15.87 -12.05 -11.87
N PHE A 71 14.79 -11.26 -11.98
CA PHE A 71 13.43 -11.73 -12.20
C PHE A 71 12.85 -11.25 -13.54
N ASP A 72 11.91 -12.03 -14.09
CA ASP A 72 11.11 -11.65 -15.27
C ASP A 72 9.91 -10.80 -14.83
N HIS A 73 10.14 -9.50 -14.64
CA HIS A 73 9.11 -8.59 -14.14
C HIS A 73 7.96 -8.40 -15.10
N GLU A 74 8.21 -8.42 -16.40
CA GLU A 74 7.15 -8.24 -17.40
C GLU A 74 6.14 -9.38 -17.28
N ALA A 75 6.62 -10.63 -17.23
CA ALA A 75 5.75 -11.78 -17.02
C ALA A 75 5.02 -11.73 -15.67
N MET A 76 5.70 -11.30 -14.59
CA MET A 76 5.08 -11.16 -13.27
C MET A 76 4.02 -10.06 -13.24
N ILE A 77 4.27 -8.91 -13.88
CA ILE A 77 3.34 -7.79 -13.97
C ILE A 77 2.12 -8.21 -14.80
N ASP A 78 2.33 -8.86 -15.94
CA ASP A 78 1.25 -9.34 -16.79
C ASP A 78 0.35 -10.35 -16.05
N ASP A 79 0.94 -11.28 -15.31
CA ASP A 79 0.20 -12.23 -14.47
C ASP A 79 -0.59 -11.52 -13.36
N LEU A 80 0.02 -10.57 -12.65
CA LEU A 80 -0.66 -9.78 -11.62
C LEU A 80 -1.83 -8.99 -12.19
N MET A 81 -1.66 -8.34 -13.34
CA MET A 81 -2.68 -7.53 -14.00
C MET A 81 -3.91 -8.35 -14.39
N GLN A 82 -3.76 -9.64 -14.71
CA GLN A 82 -4.89 -10.54 -15.02
C GLN A 82 -5.76 -10.84 -13.80
N HIS A 83 -5.22 -10.72 -12.59
CA HIS A 83 -5.89 -11.07 -11.34
C HIS A 83 -6.36 -9.84 -10.52
N ILE A 84 -6.20 -8.62 -11.05
CA ILE A 84 -6.65 -7.41 -10.35
C ILE A 84 -8.18 -7.34 -10.33
N GLU A 85 -8.72 -7.13 -9.13
CA GLU A 85 -10.13 -6.82 -8.91
C GLU A 85 -10.30 -5.33 -8.56
N TYR A 86 -11.32 -4.70 -9.12
CA TYR A 86 -11.64 -3.30 -8.83
C TYR A 86 -12.85 -3.20 -7.90
N ILE A 87 -12.64 -2.71 -6.68
CA ILE A 87 -13.70 -2.54 -5.69
C ILE A 87 -13.90 -1.05 -5.41
N ASP A 88 -15.12 -0.55 -5.65
CA ASP A 88 -15.52 0.83 -5.36
C ASP A 88 -16.32 0.94 -4.06
N PHE A 89 -15.93 1.88 -3.22
CA PHE A 89 -16.60 2.21 -1.97
C PHE A 89 -17.40 3.51 -2.15
N SER A 90 -18.72 3.37 -2.29
CA SER A 90 -19.63 4.48 -2.60
C SER A 90 -19.72 5.56 -1.52
N GLN A 91 -19.08 5.34 -0.36
CA GLN A 91 -19.14 6.23 0.80
C GLN A 91 -18.17 7.42 0.71
N CYS A 92 -17.30 7.51 -0.31
CA CYS A 92 -16.38 8.64 -0.47
C CYS A 92 -17.00 9.76 -1.33
N PRO A 93 -17.43 10.91 -0.75
CA PRO A 93 -18.08 11.98 -1.50
C PRO A 93 -17.14 12.72 -2.48
N SER A 94 -15.82 12.64 -2.24
CA SER A 94 -14.80 13.32 -3.04
C SER A 94 -14.27 12.48 -4.21
N TYR A 95 -14.53 11.17 -4.21
CA TYR A 95 -14.06 10.27 -5.26
C TYR A 95 -15.14 10.08 -6.33
N LYS A 96 -14.73 10.13 -7.61
CA LYS A 96 -15.60 9.82 -8.75
C LYS A 96 -14.98 8.65 -9.51
N PRO A 97 -15.64 7.48 -9.59
CA PRO A 97 -15.05 6.32 -10.23
C PRO A 97 -14.85 6.58 -11.74
N PRO A 98 -13.77 6.06 -12.35
CA PRO A 98 -13.56 6.12 -13.79
C PRO A 98 -14.72 5.44 -14.53
N LYS A 99 -15.15 6.01 -15.65
CA LYS A 99 -16.27 5.47 -16.46
C LYS A 99 -16.04 4.01 -16.90
N THR A 100 -14.78 3.63 -17.08
CA THR A 100 -14.35 2.30 -17.54
C THR A 100 -14.32 1.24 -16.43
N LEU A 101 -14.41 1.63 -15.16
CA LEU A 101 -14.26 0.75 -14.00
C LEU A 101 -15.51 0.72 -13.10
N ALA A 102 -16.69 1.04 -13.61
CA ALA A 102 -17.90 1.20 -12.79
C ALA A 102 -18.52 -0.12 -12.24
N ALA A 103 -17.87 -1.28 -12.40
CA ALA A 103 -18.38 -2.56 -11.93
C ALA A 103 -18.38 -2.60 -10.39
N ARG A 104 -19.56 -2.45 -9.79
CA ARG A 104 -19.73 -2.47 -8.33
C ARG A 104 -19.70 -3.90 -7.81
N HIS A 105 -18.72 -4.23 -6.97
CA HIS A 105 -18.73 -5.46 -6.17
C HIS A 105 -19.77 -5.31 -5.06
N LYS A 106 -20.91 -6.00 -5.19
CA LYS A 106 -22.01 -5.96 -4.20
C LYS A 106 -21.69 -6.74 -2.92
N GLU A 107 -20.76 -7.69 -2.99
CA GLU A 107 -20.46 -8.65 -1.91
C GLU A 107 -19.49 -8.10 -0.85
N LEU A 108 -18.78 -7.01 -1.14
CA LEU A 108 -17.89 -6.30 -0.21
C LEU A 108 -18.53 -5.02 0.33
N ALA A 109 -19.86 -4.94 0.29
CA ALA A 109 -20.63 -3.92 0.99
C ALA A 109 -20.17 -3.85 2.46
N PRO A 110 -20.02 -2.64 3.02
CA PRO A 110 -19.06 -2.37 4.09
C PRO A 110 -19.32 -3.25 5.30
N ALA A 111 -18.23 -3.72 5.92
CA ALA A 111 -18.30 -4.24 7.28
C ALA A 111 -19.13 -3.29 8.13
N GLU A 112 -20.13 -3.82 8.85
CA GLU A 112 -20.94 -3.04 9.77
C GLU A 112 -19.98 -2.36 10.76
N PHE A 113 -19.86 -1.04 10.66
CA PHE A 113 -19.17 -0.27 11.69
C PHE A 113 -20.03 -0.39 12.94
N ILE A 114 -19.52 -1.09 13.94
CA ILE A 114 -20.12 -1.14 15.28
C ILE A 114 -20.06 0.31 15.80
N THR A 115 -21.21 0.97 15.82
CA THR A 115 -21.40 2.23 16.53
C THR A 115 -21.80 1.89 17.94
N ASP A 116 -20.89 2.10 18.89
CA ASP A 116 -21.24 2.30 20.31
C ASP A 116 -21.43 3.79 20.59
#